data_AF-A0A3M8FN24-F1
#
_entry.id   AF-A0A3M8FN24-F1
#
_cell.length_a   1.000
_cell.length_b   1.000
_cell.length_c   1.000
_cell.angle_alpha   90.00
_cell.angle_beta   90.00
_cell.angle_gamma   90.00
#
_symmetry.space_group_name_H-M   'P 1'
#
loop_
_entity.id
_entity.type
_entity.pdbx_description
1 polymer ?
#
loop_
_entity_poly.entity_id
_entity_poly.type
_entity_poly.pdbx_seq_one_letter_code
_entity_poly.pdbx_strand_id
1 'polypeptide(L)'
;MVDKGDAFGQPIGEGRARILVRLQHIKCEVENNAPDFISVDKDSVYLKVDFPDDAKVSSATLTSSFKLNLAKFKPGENEAIYNLEQEYIWFDINIEEVKDVWVADLYFSLESQNPRYLAYYIKELDHQFEWLQPDIKTGEIKTMSITKKKYKVPKFSGKESFSATEVLRCADMINRSIRKIDLRTGGAYVKFNTDKGKLEPLIIGIAEKLGYEVEPLERNVILDMESSGEKVSHSIYIKGKV
;
A
#
# COMPACT_ATOMS: atom_id res chain seq x y z
N MET A 1 -15.76 12.37 -3.35
CA MET A 1 -14.90 12.35 -4.55
C MET A 1 -13.71 13.24 -4.24
N VAL A 2 -12.49 12.72 -4.18
CA VAL A 2 -11.28 13.58 -4.24
C VAL A 2 -11.25 14.07 -5.67
N ASP A 3 -11.57 15.33 -5.91
CA ASP A 3 -11.58 15.84 -7.26
C ASP A 3 -10.16 16.30 -7.63
N LYS A 4 -9.66 15.87 -8.79
CA LYS A 4 -8.28 16.16 -9.24
C LYS A 4 -8.12 17.61 -9.73
N GLY A 5 -9.15 18.42 -9.58
CA GLY A 5 -9.15 19.83 -9.96
C GLY A 5 -8.43 20.74 -8.97
N ASP A 6 -8.28 22.00 -9.38
CA ASP A 6 -7.70 23.05 -8.55
C ASP A 6 -8.56 23.30 -7.29
N ALA A 7 -7.96 23.12 -6.11
CA ALA A 7 -8.62 23.34 -4.82
C ALA A 7 -9.15 24.77 -4.66
N PHE A 8 -8.64 25.74 -5.42
CA PHE A 8 -9.13 27.13 -5.43
C PHE A 8 -10.13 27.39 -6.55
N GLY A 9 -10.14 26.56 -7.60
CA GLY A 9 -11.02 26.71 -8.76
C GLY A 9 -12.39 26.05 -8.60
N GLN A 10 -12.53 25.09 -7.68
CA GLN A 10 -13.80 24.39 -7.46
C GLN A 10 -14.62 25.02 -6.33
N PRO A 11 -15.93 25.23 -6.49
CA PRO A 11 -16.77 25.78 -5.43
C PRO A 11 -16.77 24.87 -4.19
N ILE A 12 -16.87 25.48 -3.01
CA ILE A 12 -17.06 24.79 -1.74
C ILE A 12 -18.55 24.83 -1.41
N GLY A 13 -19.14 23.68 -1.10
CA GLY A 13 -20.56 23.60 -0.74
C GLY A 13 -20.91 24.46 0.49
N GLU A 14 -22.15 24.92 0.56
CA GLU A 14 -22.63 25.72 1.68
C GLU A 14 -22.46 24.97 3.02
N GLY A 15 -22.03 25.68 4.07
CA GLY A 15 -21.76 25.08 5.39
C GLY A 15 -20.50 24.20 5.45
N ARG A 16 -19.70 24.13 4.37
CA ARG A 16 -18.48 23.34 4.31
C ARG A 16 -17.22 24.18 4.39
N ALA A 17 -16.14 23.52 4.80
CA ALA A 17 -14.78 24.01 4.74
C ALA A 17 -13.97 23.04 3.89
N ARG A 18 -13.00 23.56 3.12
CA ARG A 18 -12.04 22.73 2.40
C ARG A 18 -10.75 22.65 3.17
N ILE A 19 -10.25 21.44 3.36
CA ILE A 19 -8.95 21.19 3.96
C ILE A 19 -8.00 20.82 2.85
N LEU A 20 -6.90 21.57 2.74
CA LEU A 20 -5.82 21.32 1.79
C LEU A 20 -4.59 20.86 2.55
N VAL A 21 -3.97 19.77 2.07
CA VAL A 21 -2.80 19.14 2.66
C VAL A 21 -1.68 19.16 1.63
N ARG A 22 -0.65 19.96 1.90
CA ARG A 22 0.58 19.98 1.10
C ARG A 22 1.59 19.02 1.72
N LEU A 23 2.22 18.21 0.87
CA LEU A 23 3.29 17.29 1.25
C LEU A 23 4.49 17.58 0.37
N GLN A 24 5.60 17.99 0.98
CA GLN A 24 6.79 18.36 0.20
C GLN A 24 7.77 17.20 0.10
N HIS A 25 8.19 16.62 1.23
CA HIS A 25 9.22 15.59 1.27
C HIS A 25 8.81 14.44 2.19
N ILE A 26 8.74 13.24 1.63
CA ILE A 26 8.48 12.00 2.36
C ILE A 26 9.78 11.20 2.39
N LYS A 27 10.56 11.33 3.47
CA LYS A 27 11.74 10.51 3.69
C LYS A 27 11.30 9.22 4.37
N CYS A 28 11.65 8.09 3.76
CA CYS A 28 11.32 6.78 4.29
C CYS A 28 12.53 5.85 4.34
N GLU A 29 12.49 4.93 5.30
CA GLU A 29 13.31 3.73 5.30
C GLU A 29 12.60 2.65 4.50
N VAL A 30 13.32 1.98 3.62
CA VAL A 30 12.83 0.90 2.77
C VAL A 30 13.46 -0.41 3.23
N GLU A 31 12.61 -1.39 3.44
CA GLU A 31 13.01 -2.76 3.70
C GLU A 31 12.69 -3.59 2.46
N ASN A 32 13.72 -4.16 1.85
CA ASN A 32 13.59 -5.02 0.68
C ASN A 32 14.01 -6.45 1.04
N ASN A 33 13.03 -7.34 1.14
CA ASN A 33 13.23 -8.73 1.48
C ASN A 33 13.66 -9.60 0.28
N ALA A 34 13.68 -9.03 -0.92
CA ALA A 34 13.94 -9.73 -2.16
C ALA A 34 14.71 -8.84 -3.18
N PRO A 35 15.89 -8.29 -2.81
CA PRO A 35 16.60 -7.28 -3.61
C PRO A 35 17.07 -7.79 -4.97
N ASP A 36 17.29 -9.10 -5.11
CA ASP A 36 17.64 -9.73 -6.40
C ASP A 36 16.45 -9.82 -7.36
N PHE A 37 15.23 -9.59 -6.87
CA PHE A 37 13.99 -9.85 -7.59
C PHE A 37 13.18 -8.58 -7.88
N ILE A 38 13.15 -7.65 -6.93
CA ILE A 38 12.46 -6.37 -7.05
C ILE A 38 13.35 -5.23 -6.55
N SER A 39 13.28 -4.10 -7.24
CA SER A 39 14.02 -2.91 -6.89
C SER A 39 13.08 -1.76 -6.57
N VAL A 40 13.47 -0.91 -5.63
CA VAL A 40 12.65 0.20 -5.10
C VAL A 40 12.25 1.20 -6.19
N ASP A 41 13.11 1.41 -7.19
CA ASP A 41 12.89 2.28 -8.34
C ASP A 41 11.86 1.74 -9.34
N LYS A 42 11.49 0.46 -9.24
CA LYS A 42 10.48 -0.18 -10.09
C LYS A 42 9.14 -0.37 -9.40
N ASP A 43 9.03 -0.01 -8.13
CA ASP A 43 7.80 -0.13 -7.37
C ASP A 43 6.89 1.09 -7.55
N SER A 44 5.58 0.86 -7.50
CA SER A 44 4.61 1.95 -7.39
C SER A 44 4.22 2.12 -5.92
N VAL A 45 4.52 3.28 -5.36
CA VAL A 45 4.23 3.58 -3.95
C VAL A 45 3.08 4.57 -3.85
N TYR A 46 2.19 4.32 -2.90
CA TYR A 46 1.03 5.14 -2.62
C TYR A 46 1.05 5.59 -1.16
N LEU A 47 0.61 6.81 -0.90
CA LEU A 47 0.39 7.35 0.43
C LEU A 47 -1.06 7.15 0.83
N LYS A 48 -1.27 6.61 2.02
CA LYS A 48 -2.57 6.60 2.68
C LYS A 48 -2.57 7.58 3.85
N VAL A 49 -3.68 8.30 4.01
CA VAL A 49 -3.88 9.29 5.07
C VAL A 49 -5.13 8.91 5.84
N ASP A 50 -4.96 8.53 7.11
CA ASP A 50 -6.03 8.12 8.00
C ASP A 50 -6.10 9.04 9.23
N PHE A 51 -7.32 9.20 9.77
CA PHE A 51 -7.53 9.78 11.10
C PHE A 51 -7.65 8.65 12.14
N PRO A 52 -7.36 8.91 13.43
CA PRO A 52 -7.62 7.94 14.48
C PRO A 52 -9.12 7.64 14.59
N ASP A 53 -9.45 6.43 15.04
CA ASP A 53 -10.83 5.92 15.12
C ASP A 53 -11.76 6.78 15.99
N ASP A 54 -11.20 7.59 16.88
CA ASP A 54 -11.92 8.50 17.78
C ASP A 54 -12.19 9.89 17.15
N ALA A 55 -11.60 10.20 16.01
CA ALA A 55 -11.86 11.44 15.29
C ALA A 55 -13.24 11.38 14.62
N LYS A 56 -14.13 12.30 14.99
CA LYS A 56 -15.47 12.44 14.40
C LYS A 56 -15.44 13.17 13.06
N VAL A 57 -14.53 12.78 12.17
CA VAL A 57 -14.37 13.40 10.84
C VAL A 57 -15.09 12.53 9.82
N SER A 58 -16.19 13.05 9.26
CA SER A 58 -16.98 12.32 8.27
C SER A 58 -16.56 12.73 6.86
N SER A 59 -15.63 11.98 6.27
CA SER A 59 -15.18 12.26 4.90
C SER A 59 -14.89 10.96 4.14
N ALA A 60 -15.71 10.69 3.12
CA ALA A 60 -15.52 9.60 2.15
C ALA A 60 -14.22 9.74 1.32
N THR A 61 -13.44 10.79 1.56
CA THR A 61 -12.25 11.18 0.80
C THR A 61 -10.97 10.55 1.40
N LEU A 62 -11.03 10.11 2.66
CA LEU A 62 -9.89 9.60 3.44
C LEU A 62 -9.55 8.12 3.20
N THR A 63 -10.39 7.40 2.46
CA THR A 63 -10.10 6.01 2.06
C THR A 63 -9.25 5.90 0.78
N SER A 64 -8.73 7.02 0.27
CA SER A 64 -8.06 7.08 -1.03
C SER A 64 -6.54 6.99 -0.87
N SER A 65 -5.90 6.05 -1.58
CA SER A 65 -4.44 6.00 -1.69
C SER A 65 -3.95 6.96 -2.78
N PHE A 66 -2.93 7.76 -2.48
CA PHE A 66 -2.39 8.81 -3.35
C PHE A 66 -1.04 8.40 -3.91
N LYS A 67 -0.91 8.37 -5.23
CA LYS A 67 0.33 7.92 -5.87
C LYS A 67 1.50 8.87 -5.58
N LEU A 68 2.67 8.28 -5.38
CA LEU A 68 3.92 8.98 -5.12
C LEU A 68 4.91 8.78 -6.26
N ASN A 69 5.73 9.80 -6.48
CA ASN A 69 6.87 9.79 -7.39
C ASN A 69 8.16 9.65 -6.60
N LEU A 70 9.00 8.70 -6.99
CA LEU A 70 10.32 8.53 -6.40
C LEU A 70 11.22 9.70 -6.79
N ALA A 71 11.64 10.49 -5.80
CA ALA A 71 12.49 11.66 -6.00
C ALA A 71 13.98 11.30 -5.89
N LYS A 72 14.32 10.43 -4.93
CA LYS A 72 15.70 9.99 -4.70
C LYS A 72 15.74 8.60 -4.08
N PHE A 73 16.54 7.73 -4.66
CA PHE A 73 16.92 6.44 -4.09
C PHE A 73 18.27 6.06 -4.65
N LYS A 74 19.08 5.38 -3.84
CA LYS A 74 20.35 4.83 -4.30
C LYS A 74 20.39 3.33 -4.00
N PRO A 75 20.64 2.47 -5.01
CA PRO A 75 20.74 1.03 -4.79
C PRO A 75 21.77 0.69 -3.71
N GLY A 76 21.38 -0.17 -2.76
CA GLY A 76 22.19 -0.55 -1.60
C GLY A 76 22.00 0.33 -0.36
N GLU A 77 21.29 1.45 -0.47
CA GLU A 77 20.83 2.24 0.68
C GLU A 77 19.40 1.86 1.03
N ASN A 78 19.06 1.91 2.32
CA ASN A 78 17.71 1.65 2.81
C ASN A 78 16.89 2.94 2.90
N GLU A 79 17.34 4.05 2.29
CA GLU A 79 16.61 5.33 2.34
C GLU A 79 16.08 5.70 0.96
N ALA A 80 14.81 6.07 0.91
CA ALA A 80 14.17 6.62 -0.28
C ALA A 80 13.41 7.90 0.07
N ILE A 81 13.38 8.83 -0.89
CA ILE A 81 12.62 10.08 -0.80
C ILE A 81 11.56 10.05 -1.89
N TYR A 82 10.32 10.27 -1.47
CA TYR A 82 9.17 10.37 -2.34
C TYR A 82 8.54 11.76 -2.28
N ASN A 83 7.96 12.17 -3.40
CA ASN A 83 7.10 13.34 -3.51
C ASN A 83 5.70 12.89 -3.91
N LEU A 84 4.68 13.64 -3.48
CA LEU A 84 3.31 13.42 -3.96
C LEU A 84 3.24 13.72 -5.47
N GLU A 85 2.55 12.88 -6.25
CA GLU A 85 2.42 13.10 -7.70
C GLU A 85 1.64 14.38 -8.02
N GLN A 86 0.64 14.67 -7.19
CA GLN A 86 -0.13 15.91 -7.20
C GLN A 86 0.43 16.91 -6.17
N GLU A 87 0.23 18.20 -6.38
CA GLU A 87 0.82 19.25 -5.52
C GLU A 87 0.24 19.24 -4.09
N TYR A 88 -1.01 18.82 -3.95
CA TYR A 88 -1.73 18.77 -2.69
C TYR A 88 -2.85 17.72 -2.72
N ILE A 89 -3.25 17.29 -1.54
CA ILE A 89 -4.48 16.51 -1.30
C ILE A 89 -5.50 17.50 -0.74
N TRP A 90 -6.76 17.42 -1.17
CA TRP A 90 -7.79 18.24 -0.55
C TRP A 90 -9.12 17.51 -0.41
N PHE A 91 -9.91 17.94 0.56
CA PHE A 91 -11.22 17.38 0.85
C PHE A 91 -12.11 18.39 1.57
N ASP A 92 -13.43 18.30 1.31
CA ASP A 92 -14.41 19.17 1.96
C ASP A 92 -15.02 18.47 3.17
N ILE A 93 -15.16 19.18 4.28
CA ILE A 93 -15.80 18.73 5.53
C ILE A 93 -16.86 19.72 5.98
N ASN A 94 -17.70 19.32 6.94
CA ASN A 94 -18.62 20.26 7.59
C ASN A 94 -17.80 21.28 8.40
N ILE A 95 -18.21 22.56 8.37
CA ILE A 95 -17.48 23.63 9.08
C ILE A 95 -17.35 23.34 10.59
N GLU A 96 -18.33 22.66 11.16
CA GLU A 96 -18.35 22.27 12.58
C GLU A 96 -17.26 21.22 12.92
N GLU A 97 -16.85 20.40 11.94
CA GLU A 97 -15.83 19.35 12.08
C GLU A 97 -14.39 19.89 11.91
N VAL A 98 -14.20 21.14 11.49
CA VAL A 98 -12.87 21.74 11.28
C VAL A 98 -12.04 21.69 12.55
N LYS A 99 -12.65 21.95 13.70
CA LYS A 99 -11.94 21.89 14.99
C LYS A 99 -11.39 20.49 15.26
N ASP A 100 -12.16 19.45 14.96
CA ASP A 100 -11.77 18.06 15.16
C ASP A 100 -10.62 17.68 14.22
N VAL A 101 -10.70 18.11 12.96
CA VAL A 101 -9.56 17.98 12.03
C VAL A 101 -8.34 18.72 12.55
N TRP A 102 -8.46 19.87 13.23
CA TRP A 102 -7.31 20.65 13.73
C TRP A 102 -6.64 20.02 14.93
N VAL A 103 -7.39 19.37 15.82
CA VAL A 103 -6.85 18.78 17.04
C VAL A 103 -6.41 17.32 16.87
N ALA A 104 -6.95 16.60 15.89
CA ALA A 104 -6.60 15.20 15.66
C ALA A 104 -5.14 15.02 15.23
N ASP A 105 -4.48 14.00 15.78
CA ASP A 105 -3.26 13.45 15.18
C ASP A 105 -3.64 12.75 13.87
N LEU A 106 -2.73 12.73 12.90
CA LEU A 106 -2.94 12.01 11.64
C LEU A 106 -1.98 10.83 11.51
N TYR A 107 -2.48 9.81 10.82
CA TYR A 107 -1.71 8.65 10.42
C TYR A 107 -1.40 8.74 8.94
N PHE A 108 -0.12 8.61 8.63
CA PHE A 108 0.38 8.51 7.28
C PHE A 108 1.06 7.15 7.14
N SER A 109 0.71 6.41 6.10
CA SER A 109 1.35 5.14 5.76
C SER A 109 1.65 5.04 4.27
N LEU A 110 2.69 4.31 3.93
CA LEU A 110 3.09 4.05 2.55
C LEU A 110 2.70 2.62 2.17
N GLU A 111 2.05 2.49 1.02
CA GLU A 111 1.61 1.23 0.44
C GLU A 111 2.43 0.96 -0.82
N SER A 112 3.10 -0.18 -0.84
CA SER A 112 3.78 -0.70 -2.03
C SER A 112 2.78 -1.42 -2.93
N GLN A 113 3.01 -1.41 -4.25
CA GLN A 113 2.35 -2.33 -5.17
C GLN A 113 2.85 -3.78 -4.98
N ASN A 114 4.00 -3.94 -4.34
CA ASN A 114 4.64 -5.19 -4.00
C ASN A 114 4.87 -5.30 -2.47
N PRO A 115 3.81 -5.15 -1.63
CA PRO A 115 3.91 -5.01 -0.17
C PRO A 115 4.50 -6.24 0.53
N ARG A 116 4.57 -7.34 -0.21
CA ARG A 116 5.18 -8.60 0.17
C ARG A 116 6.71 -8.57 0.20
N TYR A 117 7.32 -7.74 -0.64
CA TYR A 117 8.77 -7.67 -0.80
C TYR A 117 9.34 -6.34 -0.33
N LEU A 118 8.56 -5.27 -0.47
CA LEU A 118 8.95 -3.91 -0.14
C LEU A 118 8.03 -3.36 0.95
N ALA A 119 8.64 -3.01 2.07
CA ALA A 119 7.99 -2.26 3.13
C ALA A 119 8.62 -0.88 3.26
N TYR A 120 7.78 0.13 3.49
CA TYR A 120 8.18 1.53 3.53
C TYR A 120 7.78 2.15 4.87
N TYR A 121 8.74 2.75 5.55
CA TYR A 121 8.54 3.33 6.87
C TYR A 121 8.88 4.82 6.83
N ILE A 122 7.88 5.67 7.02
CA ILE A 122 8.08 7.12 7.05
C ILE A 122 8.97 7.48 8.25
N LYS A 123 10.10 8.14 7.98
CA LYS A 123 11.01 8.70 8.98
C LYS A 123 10.74 10.18 9.20
N GLU A 124 10.62 10.91 8.09
CA GLU A 124 10.37 12.34 8.09
C GLU A 124 9.30 12.65 7.05
N LEU A 125 8.36 13.50 7.43
CA LEU A 125 7.26 13.95 6.58
C LEU A 125 7.04 15.43 6.84
N ASP A 126 7.42 16.26 5.88
CA ASP A 126 7.04 17.68 5.93
C ASP A 126 5.66 17.88 5.30
N HIS A 127 4.76 18.44 6.09
CA HIS A 127 3.38 18.64 5.71
C HIS A 127 2.82 19.96 6.25
N GLN A 128 1.83 20.47 5.53
CA GLN A 128 1.13 21.70 5.87
C GLN A 128 -0.37 21.54 5.60
N PHE A 129 -1.18 21.92 6.57
CA PHE A 129 -2.63 21.95 6.48
C PHE A 129 -3.11 23.38 6.30
N GLU A 130 -4.01 23.57 5.35
CA GLU A 130 -4.65 24.85 5.07
C GLU A 130 -6.16 24.70 5.15
N TRP A 131 -6.80 25.59 5.91
CA TRP A 131 -8.24 25.75 5.93
C TRP A 131 -8.62 26.75 4.85
N LEU A 132 -9.44 26.33 3.89
CA LEU A 132 -9.99 27.21 2.87
C LEU A 132 -11.50 27.40 3.06
N GLN A 133 -11.98 28.62 2.86
CA GLN A 133 -13.41 28.97 2.86
C GLN A 133 -13.75 30.02 1.81
N PRO A 134 -15.00 30.05 1.32
CA PRO A 134 -15.48 31.17 0.51
C PRO A 134 -15.52 32.46 1.32
N ASP A 135 -14.98 33.54 0.77
CA ASP A 135 -15.14 34.88 1.31
C ASP A 135 -16.61 35.32 1.19
N ILE A 136 -17.18 35.81 2.29
CA ILE A 136 -18.60 36.19 2.36
C ILE A 136 -18.94 37.33 1.38
N LYS A 137 -17.96 38.17 1.00
CA LYS A 137 -18.17 39.34 0.14
C LYS A 137 -17.83 39.05 -1.32
N THR A 138 -16.74 38.34 -1.58
CA THR A 138 -16.25 38.11 -2.95
C THR A 138 -16.62 36.74 -3.51
N GLY A 139 -17.00 35.78 -2.66
CA GLY A 139 -17.23 34.38 -3.04
C GLY A 139 -15.95 33.63 -3.39
N GLU A 140 -14.79 34.30 -3.39
CA GLU A 140 -13.48 33.69 -3.69
C GLU A 140 -13.03 32.82 -2.54
N ILE A 141 -12.38 31.70 -2.86
CA ILE A 141 -11.83 30.80 -1.86
C ILE A 141 -10.55 31.42 -1.28
N LYS A 142 -10.53 31.62 0.05
CA LYS A 142 -9.40 32.17 0.78
C LYS A 142 -8.91 31.23 1.86
N THR A 143 -7.62 31.32 2.15
CA THR A 143 -6.99 30.64 3.26
C THR A 143 -7.33 31.34 4.57
N MET A 144 -7.99 30.60 5.47
CA MET A 144 -8.38 31.07 6.80
C MET A 144 -7.30 30.77 7.85
N SER A 145 -6.59 29.65 7.70
CA SER A 145 -5.55 29.23 8.64
C SER A 145 -4.57 28.28 7.96
N ILE A 146 -3.30 28.36 8.37
CA ILE A 146 -2.22 27.46 7.97
C ILE A 146 -1.60 26.88 9.23
N THR A 147 -1.41 25.57 9.27
CA THR A 147 -0.75 24.92 10.41
C THR A 147 0.10 23.73 9.98
N LYS A 148 1.16 23.46 10.75
CA LYS A 148 1.90 22.21 10.69
C LYS A 148 1.51 21.37 11.89
N LYS A 149 1.19 20.10 11.65
CA LYS A 149 0.73 19.19 12.71
C LYS A 149 1.85 18.26 13.12
N LYS A 150 1.74 17.70 14.32
CA LYS A 150 2.53 16.52 14.66
C LYS A 150 1.81 15.33 14.05
N TYR A 151 2.56 14.41 13.45
CA TYR A 151 2.02 13.14 13.00
C TYR A 151 2.68 12.02 13.81
N LYS A 152 1.94 10.91 13.99
CA LYS A 152 2.48 9.72 14.63
C LYS A 152 2.79 8.70 13.55
N VAL A 153 4.03 8.24 13.52
CA VAL A 153 4.40 7.08 12.71
C VAL A 153 3.66 5.86 13.27
N PRO A 154 2.96 5.06 12.45
CA PRO A 154 2.39 3.80 12.90
C PRO A 154 3.47 2.94 13.58
N LYS A 155 3.10 2.24 14.67
CA LYS A 155 4.04 1.32 15.34
C LYS A 155 4.42 0.22 14.34
N PHE A 156 5.72 0.10 14.06
CA PHE A 156 6.32 -0.91 13.19
C PHE A 156 5.59 -2.27 13.29
N SER A 157 4.93 -2.72 12.23
CA SER A 157 4.67 -4.16 12.06
C SER A 157 6.03 -4.79 11.78
N GLY A 158 6.50 -5.64 12.71
CA GLY A 158 7.90 -6.06 12.76
C GLY A 158 8.46 -6.66 11.47
N LYS A 159 9.75 -6.36 11.23
CA LYS A 159 10.70 -7.07 10.37
C LYS A 159 10.40 -8.57 10.32
N GLU A 160 9.93 -9.10 9.19
CA GLU A 160 10.00 -10.53 8.92
C GLU A 160 11.26 -10.80 8.09
N SER A 161 12.39 -11.04 8.77
CA SER A 161 13.61 -11.52 8.13
C SER A 161 13.49 -13.01 7.84
N PHE A 162 13.67 -13.42 6.59
CA PHE A 162 13.72 -14.83 6.20
C PHE A 162 15.16 -15.37 6.30
N SER A 163 15.31 -16.52 6.94
CA SER A 163 16.58 -17.25 7.00
C SER A 163 16.89 -17.95 5.68
N ALA A 164 18.17 -18.15 5.36
CA ALA A 164 18.60 -18.90 4.17
C ALA A 164 18.01 -20.32 4.13
N THR A 165 17.79 -20.94 5.29
CA THR A 165 17.15 -22.26 5.39
C THR A 165 15.69 -22.24 4.93
N GLU A 166 14.96 -21.17 5.23
CA GLU A 166 13.57 -21.00 4.79
C GLU A 166 13.49 -20.79 3.28
N VAL A 167 14.39 -19.97 2.71
CA VAL A 167 14.51 -19.78 1.26
C VAL A 167 14.74 -21.11 0.55
N LEU A 168 15.69 -21.91 1.04
CA LEU A 168 16.01 -23.22 0.45
C LEU A 168 14.83 -24.20 0.53
N ARG A 169 14.08 -24.20 1.65
CA ARG A 169 12.87 -25.04 1.78
C ARG A 169 11.79 -24.64 0.77
N CYS A 170 11.56 -23.34 0.59
CA CYS A 170 10.60 -22.83 -0.39
C CYS A 170 11.01 -23.20 -1.83
N ALA A 171 12.28 -23.03 -2.18
CA ALA A 171 12.81 -23.43 -3.48
C ALA A 171 12.63 -24.94 -3.75
N ASP A 172 12.92 -25.78 -2.74
CA ASP A 172 12.72 -27.23 -2.84
C ASP A 172 11.23 -27.62 -2.99
N MET A 173 10.35 -26.95 -2.25
CA MET A 173 8.90 -27.12 -2.38
C MET A 173 8.40 -26.78 -3.79
N ILE A 174 8.88 -25.69 -4.38
CA ILE A 174 8.53 -25.28 -5.75
C ILE A 174 9.07 -26.28 -6.76
N ASN A 175 10.34 -26.70 -6.63
CA ASN A 175 10.96 -27.67 -7.53
C ASN A 175 10.18 -28.98 -7.58
N ARG A 176 9.71 -29.49 -6.42
CA ARG A 176 8.83 -30.66 -6.37
C ARG A 176 7.47 -30.42 -7.02
N SER A 177 6.94 -29.20 -6.91
CA SER A 177 5.62 -28.83 -7.43
C SER A 177 5.62 -28.66 -8.94
N ILE A 178 6.66 -28.04 -9.49
CA ILE A 178 6.87 -27.91 -10.95
C ILE A 178 6.91 -29.29 -11.62
N ARG A 179 7.54 -30.28 -10.99
CA ARG A 179 7.61 -31.65 -11.53
C ARG A 179 6.25 -32.36 -11.61
N LYS A 180 5.22 -31.83 -10.94
CA LYS A 180 3.85 -32.36 -11.00
C LYS A 180 3.01 -31.71 -12.09
N ILE A 181 3.49 -30.65 -12.72
CA ILE A 181 2.77 -29.95 -13.79
C ILE A 181 2.54 -30.90 -14.95
N ASP A 182 1.26 -31.09 -15.31
CA ASP A 182 0.91 -31.75 -16.55
C ASP A 182 1.15 -30.77 -17.71
N LEU A 183 2.03 -31.14 -18.64
CA LEU A 183 2.38 -30.31 -19.79
C LEU A 183 1.20 -30.03 -20.73
N ARG A 184 0.15 -30.86 -20.70
CA ARG A 184 -1.07 -30.73 -21.51
C ARG A 184 -1.97 -29.62 -20.99
N THR A 185 -2.16 -29.56 -19.67
CA THR A 185 -2.98 -28.53 -19.01
C THR A 185 -2.17 -27.29 -18.64
N GLY A 186 -0.84 -27.41 -18.60
CA GLY A 186 0.05 -26.32 -18.21
C GLY A 186 0.10 -26.06 -16.70
N GLY A 187 -0.52 -26.91 -15.87
CA GLY A 187 -0.47 -26.73 -14.42
C GLY A 187 -0.74 -27.99 -13.59
N ALA A 188 -0.75 -27.80 -12.27
CA ALA A 188 -1.04 -28.82 -11.28
C ALA A 188 -1.62 -28.22 -9.99
N TYR A 189 -2.38 -29.02 -9.27
CA TYR A 189 -2.77 -28.71 -7.90
C TYR A 189 -1.76 -29.32 -6.92
N VAL A 190 -1.32 -28.52 -5.97
CA VAL A 190 -0.24 -28.88 -5.05
C VAL A 190 -0.55 -28.49 -3.60
N LYS A 191 0.11 -29.20 -2.69
CA LYS A 191 0.10 -28.84 -1.28
C LYS A 191 1.41 -28.17 -0.89
N PHE A 192 1.32 -26.91 -0.52
CA PHE A 192 2.38 -26.25 0.22
C PHE A 192 2.01 -26.30 1.70
N ASN A 193 2.82 -26.97 2.51
CA ASN A 193 2.66 -26.96 3.96
C ASN A 193 3.19 -25.62 4.48
N THR A 194 2.37 -24.58 4.41
CA THR A 194 2.71 -23.25 4.90
C THR A 194 2.08 -23.04 6.28
N ASP A 195 2.87 -22.65 7.27
CA ASP A 195 2.35 -22.20 8.56
C ASP A 195 1.77 -20.79 8.38
N LYS A 196 0.44 -20.68 8.35
CA LYS A 196 -0.34 -19.43 8.50
C LYS A 196 0.28 -18.20 7.79
N GLY A 197 0.46 -18.27 6.47
CA GLY A 197 0.78 -17.09 5.65
C GLY A 197 2.25 -16.61 5.64
N LYS A 198 3.19 -17.33 6.28
CA LYS A 198 4.62 -16.91 6.28
C LYS A 198 5.43 -17.46 5.11
N LEU A 199 5.15 -18.69 4.70
CA LEU A 199 5.89 -19.37 3.62
C LEU A 199 5.29 -19.11 2.23
N GLU A 200 4.02 -18.73 2.18
CA GLU A 200 3.31 -18.40 0.94
C GLU A 200 3.99 -17.20 0.24
N PRO A 201 4.26 -16.08 0.96
CA PRO A 201 5.43 -15.17 1.01
C PRO A 201 6.61 -15.27 0.07
N LEU A 202 7.20 -16.45 0.07
CA LEU A 202 8.47 -16.71 -0.58
C LEU A 202 8.27 -17.66 -1.75
N ILE A 203 7.24 -18.50 -1.65
CA ILE A 203 6.90 -19.50 -2.66
C ILE A 203 6.47 -18.84 -3.98
N ILE A 204 5.50 -17.92 -3.95
CA ILE A 204 5.04 -17.22 -5.17
C ILE A 204 6.18 -16.44 -5.84
N GLY A 205 7.00 -15.72 -5.06
CA GLY A 205 8.10 -14.92 -5.62
C GLY A 205 9.18 -15.74 -6.32
N ILE A 206 9.59 -16.86 -5.71
CA ILE A 206 10.54 -17.77 -6.36
C ILE A 206 9.89 -18.43 -7.59
N ALA A 207 8.62 -18.83 -7.52
CA ALA A 207 7.92 -19.48 -8.62
C ALA A 207 7.77 -18.54 -9.83
N GLU A 208 7.40 -17.28 -9.61
CA GLU A 208 7.25 -16.27 -10.66
C GLU A 208 8.53 -16.08 -11.45
N LYS A 209 9.67 -16.02 -10.76
CA LYS A 209 10.98 -15.85 -11.39
C LYS A 209 11.42 -17.07 -12.20
N LEU A 210 10.94 -18.25 -11.83
CA LEU A 210 11.15 -19.49 -12.57
C LEU A 210 10.17 -19.64 -13.75
N GLY A 211 9.25 -18.68 -13.97
CA GLY A 211 8.29 -18.72 -15.06
C GLY A 211 7.00 -19.47 -14.71
N TYR A 212 6.65 -19.55 -13.42
CA TYR A 212 5.44 -20.20 -12.95
C TYR A 212 4.56 -19.24 -12.17
N GLU A 213 3.25 -19.43 -12.24
CA GLU A 213 2.25 -18.72 -11.46
C GLU A 213 1.74 -19.64 -10.36
N VAL A 214 1.65 -19.13 -9.13
CA VAL A 214 1.19 -19.90 -7.96
C VAL A 214 0.09 -19.11 -7.27
N GLU A 215 -1.08 -19.73 -7.12
CA GLU A 215 -2.23 -19.09 -6.48
C GLU A 215 -2.81 -19.99 -5.38
N PRO A 216 -3.28 -19.44 -4.25
CA PRO A 216 -4.02 -20.20 -3.26
C PRO A 216 -5.37 -20.65 -3.85
N LEU A 217 -5.78 -21.88 -3.55
CA LEU A 217 -7.09 -22.38 -3.95
C LEU A 217 -8.18 -21.82 -3.03
N GLU A 218 -9.35 -21.55 -3.61
CA GLU A 218 -10.53 -21.20 -2.85
C GLU A 218 -10.97 -22.37 -1.93
N ARG A 219 -11.60 -22.03 -0.80
CA ARG A 219 -11.95 -23.01 0.24
C ARG A 219 -12.91 -24.10 -0.23
N ASN A 220 -13.88 -23.75 -1.08
CA ASN A 220 -14.76 -24.69 -1.78
C ASN A 220 -13.98 -25.71 -2.61
N VAL A 221 -13.03 -25.26 -3.44
CA VAL A 221 -12.19 -26.14 -4.28
C VAL A 221 -11.34 -27.08 -3.43
N ILE A 222 -10.79 -26.60 -2.32
CA ILE A 222 -10.03 -27.44 -1.38
C ILE A 222 -10.93 -28.54 -0.81
N LEU A 223 -12.14 -28.19 -0.34
CA LEU A 223 -13.08 -29.16 0.24
C LEU A 223 -13.52 -30.21 -0.78
N ASP A 224 -13.76 -29.81 -2.03
CA ASP A 224 -14.14 -30.71 -3.11
C ASP A 224 -13.00 -31.69 -3.45
N MET A 225 -11.76 -31.21 -3.52
CA MET A 225 -10.58 -32.03 -3.78
C MET A 225 -10.26 -32.96 -2.60
N GLU A 226 -10.44 -32.49 -1.36
CA GLU A 226 -10.32 -33.30 -0.15
C GLU A 226 -11.37 -34.43 -0.09
N SER A 227 -12.59 -34.17 -0.56
CA SER A 227 -13.64 -35.19 -0.67
C SER A 227 -13.27 -36.32 -1.64
N SER A 228 -12.39 -36.03 -2.61
CA SER A 228 -11.84 -36.98 -3.58
C SER A 228 -10.54 -37.65 -3.10
N GLY A 229 -10.10 -37.39 -1.86
CA GLY A 229 -8.90 -37.94 -1.26
C GLY A 229 -7.61 -37.20 -1.59
N GLU A 230 -7.67 -36.10 -2.35
CA GLU A 230 -6.52 -35.27 -2.66
C GLU A 230 -6.28 -34.21 -1.58
N LYS A 231 -5.01 -33.99 -1.23
CA LYS A 231 -4.63 -32.91 -0.31
C LYS A 231 -3.99 -31.81 -1.13
N VAL A 232 -4.73 -30.74 -1.38
CA VAL A 232 -4.29 -29.59 -2.18
C VAL A 232 -4.54 -28.29 -1.41
N SER A 233 -3.85 -27.23 -1.82
CA SER A 233 -3.97 -25.90 -1.20
C SER A 233 -3.68 -24.77 -2.16
N HIS A 234 -2.90 -25.04 -3.21
CA HIS A 234 -2.48 -24.06 -4.19
C HIS A 234 -2.53 -24.68 -5.58
N SER A 235 -2.67 -23.85 -6.60
CA SER A 235 -2.40 -24.20 -7.99
C SER A 235 -1.01 -23.71 -8.37
N ILE A 236 -0.38 -24.38 -9.33
CA ILE A 236 0.84 -23.92 -9.99
C ILE A 236 0.72 -24.10 -11.50
N TYR A 237 0.98 -23.04 -12.27
CA TYR A 237 0.86 -23.02 -13.73
C TYR A 237 2.12 -22.49 -14.40
N ILE A 238 2.37 -22.88 -15.65
CA ILE A 238 3.39 -22.27 -16.50
C ILE A 238 2.88 -20.91 -16.97
N LYS A 239 3.65 -19.85 -16.73
CA LYS A 239 3.27 -18.48 -17.09
C LYS A 239 3.02 -18.36 -18.60
N GLY A 240 1.83 -17.86 -18.98
CA GLY A 240 1.42 -17.67 -20.37
C GLY A 240 0.81 -18.90 -21.07
N LYS A 241 0.48 -19.97 -20.33
CA LYS A 241 -0.23 -21.16 -20.85
C LYS A 241 -1.70 -21.26 -20.41
N VAL A 242 -2.18 -20.28 -19.64
CA VAL A 242 -3.57 -20.13 -19.17
C VAL A 242 -4.12 -18.82 -19.72
#